data_AF-A0AA95NBZ2-F1
#
_entry.id   AF-A0AA95NBZ2-F1
#
_cell.length_a   1.000
_cell.length_b   1.000
_cell.length_c   1.000
_cell.angle_alpha   90.00
_cell.angle_beta   90.00
_cell.angle_gamma   90.00
#
_symmetry.space_group_name_H-M   'P 1'
#
loop_
_entity.id
_entity.type
_entity.pdbx_description
1 polymer ?
#
loop_
_entity_poly.entity_id
_entity_poly.type
_entity_poly.pdbx_seq_one_letter_code
_entity_poly.pdbx_strand_id
1 'polypeptide(L)'
;MLIAIVGAESTGKSALAAELQQALLARTGLRCARVDEHLRAWCEQAGRTPQAHEQAAIAAAQREQIEAAARTHELVICDTTPLMTAIYSELLFGDAGLHADALAFQARCALTLLTGLDLPWVADGLQRDGAHVRAPVDAALRRALRQAHLSWSVVHGQGPQRLDSALNAITPLLMQRAPQQAAGLFSRLLDREAGLPAATRWTCEHCDQPECEHASLALTSKPLP
;
A
#
# COMPACT_ATOMS: atom_id res chain seq x y z
N MET A 1 3.56 -1.45 14.43
CA MET A 1 4.03 -0.96 13.11
C MET A 1 2.92 -1.17 12.11
N LEU A 2 2.59 -0.15 11.31
CA LEU A 2 1.50 -0.25 10.32
C LEU A 2 2.10 -0.36 8.91
N ILE A 3 1.67 -1.35 8.15
CA ILE A 3 1.94 -1.49 6.71
C ILE A 3 0.62 -1.29 5.99
N ALA A 4 0.50 -0.18 5.28
CA ALA A 4 -0.71 0.16 4.53
C ALA A 4 -0.66 -0.45 3.14
N ILE A 5 -1.78 -1.04 2.69
CA ILE A 5 -1.98 -1.48 1.32
C ILE A 5 -3.09 -0.62 0.72
N VAL A 6 -2.75 0.15 -0.31
CA VAL A 6 -3.63 1.09 -1.00
C VAL A 6 -3.57 0.83 -2.50
N GLY A 7 -4.61 1.26 -3.21
CA GLY A 7 -4.71 1.07 -4.66
C GLY A 7 -6.15 0.92 -5.11
N ALA A 8 -6.37 1.03 -6.42
CA ALA A 8 -7.69 0.99 -7.03
C ALA A 8 -8.44 -0.33 -6.76
N GLU A 9 -9.72 -0.37 -7.09
CA GLU A 9 -10.52 -1.60 -7.05
C GLU A 9 -9.92 -2.73 -7.90
N SER A 10 -10.15 -3.99 -7.48
CA SER A 10 -9.71 -5.19 -8.21
C SER A 10 -8.20 -5.26 -8.55
N THR A 11 -7.34 -4.72 -7.67
CA THR A 11 -5.87 -4.75 -7.81
C THR A 11 -5.19 -5.77 -6.87
N GLY A 12 -5.97 -6.65 -6.24
CA GLY A 12 -5.45 -7.75 -5.43
C GLY A 12 -5.04 -7.38 -4.00
N LYS A 13 -5.44 -6.21 -3.47
CA LYS A 13 -5.09 -5.76 -2.12
C LYS A 13 -5.41 -6.79 -1.03
N SER A 14 -6.64 -7.30 -0.99
CA SER A 14 -7.08 -8.25 0.06
C SER A 14 -6.34 -9.58 0.01
N ALA A 15 -6.07 -10.09 -1.20
CA ALA A 15 -5.27 -11.30 -1.38
C ALA A 15 -3.84 -11.07 -0.90
N LEU A 16 -3.20 -9.98 -1.35
CA LEU A 16 -1.86 -9.60 -0.94
C LEU A 16 -1.76 -9.40 0.59
N ALA A 17 -2.77 -8.79 1.21
CA ALA A 17 -2.81 -8.56 2.65
C ALA A 17 -2.80 -9.88 3.45
N ALA A 18 -3.60 -10.86 2.99
CA ALA A 18 -3.66 -12.18 3.61
C ALA A 18 -2.34 -12.95 3.44
N GLU A 19 -1.78 -12.94 2.23
CA GLU A 19 -0.50 -13.59 1.92
C GLU A 19 0.65 -12.96 2.73
N LEU A 20 0.70 -11.63 2.83
CA LEU A 20 1.70 -10.91 3.61
C LEU A 20 1.60 -11.24 5.10
N GLN A 21 0.39 -11.26 5.67
CA GLN A 21 0.21 -11.62 7.09
C GLN A 21 0.76 -13.02 7.36
N GLN A 22 0.41 -14.01 6.53
CA GLN A 22 0.89 -15.38 6.67
C GLN A 22 2.42 -15.48 6.54
N ALA A 23 2.99 -14.83 5.53
CA ALA A 23 4.43 -14.82 5.30
C ALA A 23 5.20 -14.16 6.47
N LEU A 24 4.69 -13.04 7.00
CA LEU A 24 5.35 -12.33 8.10
C LEU A 24 5.24 -13.08 9.42
N LEU A 25 4.09 -13.70 9.73
CA LEU A 25 3.95 -14.59 10.89
C LEU A 25 4.98 -15.72 10.83
N ALA A 26 5.08 -16.39 9.68
CA ALA A 26 5.99 -17.53 9.50
C ALA A 26 7.48 -17.14 9.56
N ARG A 27 7.85 -15.96 9.04
CA ARG A 27 9.25 -15.54 8.91
C ARG A 27 9.80 -14.76 10.11
N THR A 28 8.93 -14.10 10.88
CA THR A 28 9.37 -13.17 11.94
C THR A 28 8.98 -13.59 13.34
N GLY A 29 7.93 -14.40 13.50
CA GLY A 29 7.35 -14.72 14.81
C GLY A 29 6.68 -13.54 15.52
N LEU A 30 6.63 -12.35 14.90
CA LEU A 30 5.97 -11.17 15.46
C LEU A 30 4.46 -11.37 15.53
N ARG A 31 3.81 -10.77 16.53
CA ARG A 31 2.34 -10.73 16.55
C ARG A 31 1.85 -9.83 15.42
N CYS A 32 1.29 -10.45 14.39
CA CYS A 32 0.83 -9.79 13.18
C CYS A 32 -0.68 -9.88 13.02
N ALA A 33 -1.37 -8.74 12.99
CA ALA A 33 -2.77 -8.65 12.61
C ALA A 33 -2.93 -8.21 11.15
N ARG A 34 -4.08 -8.54 10.58
CA ARG A 34 -4.60 -7.98 9.34
C ARG A 34 -5.92 -7.29 9.67
N VAL A 35 -6.13 -6.10 9.12
CA VAL A 35 -7.40 -5.38 9.19
C VAL A 35 -7.94 -5.28 7.79
N ASP A 36 -9.16 -5.76 7.61
CA ASP A 36 -9.84 -5.91 6.32
C ASP A 36 -10.61 -4.63 5.99
N GLU A 37 -11.12 -4.58 4.75
CA GLU A 37 -11.74 -3.37 4.22
C GLU A 37 -13.13 -3.21 4.83
N HIS A 38 -13.28 -2.25 5.75
CA HIS A 38 -14.53 -1.99 6.45
C HIS A 38 -15.68 -1.69 5.47
N LEU A 39 -15.40 -0.94 4.40
CA LEU A 39 -16.38 -0.60 3.38
C LEU A 39 -17.01 -1.85 2.74
N ARG A 40 -16.24 -2.94 2.61
CA ARG A 40 -16.75 -4.22 2.08
C ARG A 40 -17.86 -4.77 2.95
N ALA A 41 -17.55 -4.99 4.22
CA ALA A 41 -18.49 -5.48 5.21
C ALA A 41 -19.70 -4.54 5.36
N TRP A 42 -19.47 -3.23 5.32
CA TRP A 42 -20.53 -2.23 5.41
C TRP A 42 -21.55 -2.36 4.26
N CYS A 43 -21.11 -2.48 3.00
CA CYS A 43 -22.07 -2.58 1.89
C CYS A 43 -22.75 -3.95 1.84
N GLU A 44 -22.09 -5.02 2.26
CA GLU A 44 -22.73 -6.35 2.40
C GLU A 44 -23.90 -6.27 3.40
N GLN A 45 -23.71 -5.58 4.52
CA GLN A 45 -24.74 -5.37 5.53
C GLN A 45 -25.84 -4.41 5.05
N ALA A 46 -25.47 -3.33 4.38
CA ALA A 46 -26.40 -2.31 3.91
C ALA A 46 -27.15 -2.70 2.62
N GLY A 47 -26.62 -3.66 1.86
CA GLY A 47 -27.14 -4.06 0.54
C GLY A 47 -26.99 -2.99 -0.55
N ARG A 48 -26.12 -2.00 -0.35
CA ARG A 48 -25.91 -0.87 -1.28
C ARG A 48 -24.54 -0.21 -1.08
N THR A 49 -24.16 0.67 -2.01
CA THR A 49 -23.02 1.57 -1.84
C THR A 49 -23.35 2.75 -0.90
N PRO A 50 -22.34 3.32 -0.24
CA PRO A 50 -22.53 4.46 0.66
C PRO A 50 -22.84 5.77 -0.07
N GLN A 51 -23.58 6.63 0.60
CA GLN A 51 -23.83 8.01 0.18
C GLN A 51 -22.70 8.94 0.67
N ALA A 52 -22.62 10.15 0.12
CA ALA A 52 -21.59 11.13 0.47
C ALA A 52 -21.45 11.36 1.99
N HIS A 53 -22.57 11.53 2.70
CA HIS A 53 -22.57 11.81 4.14
C HIS A 53 -22.13 10.61 5.01
N GLU A 54 -22.04 9.41 4.44
CA GLU A 54 -21.64 8.19 5.14
C GLU A 54 -20.12 7.94 5.05
N GLN A 55 -19.43 8.61 4.11
CA GLN A 55 -18.00 8.42 3.86
C GLN A 55 -17.14 8.70 5.10
N ALA A 56 -17.46 9.75 5.85
CA ALA A 56 -16.71 10.13 7.05
C ALA A 56 -16.76 9.05 8.14
N ALA A 57 -17.94 8.45 8.36
CA ALA A 57 -18.12 7.38 9.34
C ALA A 57 -17.37 6.10 8.93
N ILE A 58 -17.39 5.77 7.63
CA ILE A 58 -16.67 4.62 7.07
C ILE A 58 -15.16 4.79 7.22
N ALA A 59 -14.63 5.98 6.89
CA ALA A 59 -13.22 6.31 7.07
C ALA A 59 -12.80 6.24 8.55
N ALA A 60 -13.63 6.75 9.46
CA ALA A 60 -13.39 6.71 10.90
C ALA A 60 -13.39 5.27 11.44
N ALA A 61 -14.32 4.43 11.00
CA ALA A 61 -14.40 3.03 11.40
C ALA A 61 -13.16 2.24 10.94
N GLN A 62 -12.71 2.43 9.69
CA GLN A 62 -11.46 1.82 9.20
C GLN A 62 -10.27 2.21 10.09
N ARG A 63 -10.14 3.51 10.41
CA ARG A 63 -9.10 4.03 11.31
C ARG A 63 -9.15 3.35 12.69
N GLU A 64 -10.32 3.30 13.30
CA GLU A 64 -10.51 2.74 14.63
C GLU A 64 -10.13 1.25 14.69
N GLN A 65 -10.53 0.46 13.68
CA GLN A 65 -10.16 -0.95 13.58
C GLN A 65 -8.64 -1.15 13.49
N ILE A 66 -7.95 -0.34 12.67
CA ILE A 66 -6.48 -0.38 12.57
C ILE A 66 -5.83 0.00 13.89
N GLU A 67 -6.31 1.06 14.56
CA GLU A 67 -5.76 1.49 15.83
C GLU A 67 -6.00 0.46 16.95
N ALA A 68 -7.15 -0.20 16.97
CA ALA A 68 -7.44 -1.27 17.91
C ALA A 68 -6.47 -2.45 17.72
N ALA A 69 -6.23 -2.88 16.47
CA ALA A 69 -5.25 -3.92 16.17
C ALA A 69 -3.83 -3.52 16.58
N ALA A 70 -3.46 -2.25 16.37
CA ALA A 70 -2.12 -1.73 16.69
C ALA A 70 -1.82 -1.66 18.20
N ARG A 71 -2.84 -1.67 19.06
CA ARG A 71 -2.64 -1.73 20.53
C ARG A 71 -2.18 -3.10 21.01
N THR A 72 -2.48 -4.16 20.26
CA THR A 72 -2.25 -5.55 20.67
C THR A 72 -1.25 -6.29 19.80
N HIS A 73 -0.91 -5.76 18.63
CA HIS A 73 -0.02 -6.39 17.65
C HIS A 73 1.20 -5.52 17.33
N GLU A 74 2.34 -6.17 17.11
CA GLU A 74 3.59 -5.50 16.76
C GLU A 74 3.59 -5.05 15.30
N LEU A 75 2.88 -5.80 14.45
CA LEU A 75 2.72 -5.53 13.03
C LEU A 75 1.24 -5.60 12.65
N VAL A 76 0.76 -4.61 11.90
CA VAL A 76 -0.62 -4.57 11.39
C VAL A 76 -0.57 -4.32 9.89
N ILE A 77 -1.10 -5.26 9.12
CA ILE A 77 -1.35 -5.12 7.68
C ILE A 77 -2.73 -4.49 7.50
N CYS A 78 -2.79 -3.34 6.83
CA CYS A 78 -4.03 -2.58 6.66
C CYS A 78 -4.50 -2.70 5.21
N ASP A 79 -5.54 -3.50 4.95
CA ASP A 79 -6.30 -3.52 3.70
C ASP A 79 -7.66 -2.89 3.96
N THR A 80 -7.88 -1.59 3.80
CA THR A 80 -6.97 -0.56 3.33
C THR A 80 -6.82 0.51 4.43
N THR A 81 -6.58 1.77 4.09
CA THR A 81 -6.55 2.90 5.04
C THR A 81 -7.68 3.89 4.74
N PRO A 82 -7.99 4.82 5.65
CA PRO A 82 -8.97 5.90 5.40
C PRO A 82 -8.69 6.71 4.14
N LEU A 83 -7.45 6.69 3.62
CA LEU A 83 -7.07 7.38 2.39
C LEU A 83 -7.86 6.88 1.18
N MET A 84 -8.16 5.58 1.09
CA MET A 84 -8.97 5.08 -0.03
C MET A 84 -10.38 5.66 0.00
N THR A 85 -11.01 5.70 1.17
CA THR A 85 -12.34 6.32 1.33
C THR A 85 -12.31 7.81 0.96
N ALA A 86 -11.27 8.55 1.36
CA ALA A 86 -11.12 9.95 0.97
C ALA A 86 -10.99 10.14 -0.55
N ILE A 87 -10.18 9.32 -1.22
CA ILE A 87 -10.02 9.36 -2.69
C ILE A 87 -11.34 9.08 -3.41
N TYR A 88 -12.10 8.06 -2.97
CA TYR A 88 -13.40 7.78 -3.56
C TYR A 88 -14.42 8.89 -3.25
N SER A 89 -14.36 9.53 -2.08
CA SER A 89 -15.22 10.67 -1.76
C SER A 89 -14.98 11.85 -2.70
N GLU A 90 -13.71 12.16 -3.00
CA GLU A 90 -13.33 13.19 -3.96
C GLU A 90 -13.87 12.86 -5.36
N LEU A 91 -13.63 11.62 -5.83
CA LEU A 91 -13.95 11.24 -7.21
C LEU A 91 -15.46 11.09 -7.46
N LEU A 92 -16.22 10.56 -6.50
CA LEU A 92 -17.64 10.28 -6.66
C LEU A 92 -18.54 11.46 -6.26
N PHE A 93 -18.12 12.24 -5.26
CA PHE A 93 -18.97 13.28 -4.66
C PHE A 93 -18.35 14.68 -4.69
N GLY A 94 -17.11 14.83 -5.20
CA GLY A 94 -16.40 16.11 -5.17
C GLY A 94 -16.02 16.56 -3.76
N ASP A 95 -16.02 15.64 -2.78
CA ASP A 95 -15.75 15.96 -1.38
C ASP A 95 -14.29 15.65 -1.02
N ALA A 96 -13.47 16.69 -0.95
CA ALA A 96 -12.09 16.61 -0.50
C ALA A 96 -11.94 16.77 1.03
N GLY A 97 -13.03 16.92 1.79
CA GLY A 97 -12.99 17.22 3.22
C GLY A 97 -12.32 16.14 4.07
N LEU A 98 -12.26 14.90 3.59
CA LEU A 98 -11.65 13.78 4.30
C LEU A 98 -10.13 13.67 4.10
N HIS A 99 -9.54 14.40 3.14
CA HIS A 99 -8.13 14.24 2.78
C HIS A 99 -7.18 14.56 3.93
N ALA A 100 -7.42 15.64 4.68
CA ALA A 100 -6.50 16.07 5.73
C ALA A 100 -6.31 14.99 6.81
N ASP A 101 -7.41 14.47 7.35
CA ASP A 101 -7.39 13.41 8.36
C ASP A 101 -6.84 12.09 7.80
N ALA A 102 -7.22 11.75 6.57
CA ALA A 102 -6.78 10.50 5.95
C ALA A 102 -5.27 10.50 5.64
N LEU A 103 -4.73 11.62 5.17
CA LEU A 103 -3.29 11.79 4.93
C LEU A 103 -2.51 11.87 6.25
N ALA A 104 -3.04 12.52 7.27
CA ALA A 104 -2.45 12.52 8.61
C ALA A 104 -2.38 11.10 9.20
N PHE A 105 -3.41 10.28 8.97
CA PHE A 105 -3.36 8.86 9.32
C PHE A 105 -2.31 8.11 8.49
N GLN A 106 -2.31 8.30 7.16
CA GLN A 106 -1.36 7.64 6.26
C GLN A 106 0.11 7.94 6.63
N ALA A 107 0.41 9.16 7.08
CA ALA A 107 1.75 9.54 7.54
C ALA A 107 2.25 8.74 8.75
N ARG A 108 1.35 8.09 9.51
CA ARG A 108 1.72 7.19 10.62
C ARG A 108 2.08 5.78 10.15
N CYS A 109 1.80 5.43 8.90
CA CYS A 109 2.16 4.14 8.33
C CYS A 109 3.67 4.08 8.08
N ALA A 110 4.31 2.99 8.54
CA ALA A 110 5.74 2.80 8.35
C ALA A 110 6.09 2.51 6.88
N LEU A 111 5.13 1.94 6.14
CA LEU A 111 5.21 1.71 4.70
C LEU A 111 3.83 1.85 4.08
N THR A 112 3.80 2.45 2.89
CA THR A 112 2.65 2.44 1.99
C THR A 112 2.99 1.56 0.79
N LEU A 113 2.24 0.48 0.61
CA LEU A 113 2.30 -0.37 -0.58
C LEU A 113 1.17 0.04 -1.53
N LEU A 114 1.53 0.55 -2.69
CA LEU A 114 0.59 0.90 -3.76
C LEU A 114 0.50 -0.27 -4.74
N THR A 115 -0.64 -0.95 -4.83
CA THR A 115 -0.81 -2.05 -5.79
C THR A 115 -0.95 -1.53 -7.22
N GLY A 116 -0.13 -2.05 -8.13
CA GLY A 116 -0.16 -1.73 -9.56
C GLY A 116 -1.43 -2.19 -10.28
N LEU A 117 -1.59 -1.69 -11.51
CA LEU A 117 -2.74 -1.96 -12.40
C LEU A 117 -2.50 -3.13 -13.38
N ASP A 118 -1.48 -3.95 -13.10
CA ASP A 118 -0.98 -5.07 -13.91
C ASP A 118 -1.82 -6.36 -13.82
N LEU A 119 -2.78 -6.43 -12.89
CA LEU A 119 -3.75 -7.53 -12.81
C LEU A 119 -4.96 -7.28 -13.74
N PRO A 120 -5.51 -8.35 -14.36
CA PRO A 120 -6.79 -8.25 -15.05
C PRO A 120 -7.88 -7.81 -14.08
N TRP A 121 -8.75 -6.90 -14.51
CA TRP A 121 -9.88 -6.51 -13.69
C TRP A 121 -10.87 -7.66 -13.57
N VAL A 122 -11.31 -7.93 -12.35
CA VAL A 122 -12.33 -8.93 -12.04
C VAL A 122 -13.48 -8.22 -11.34
N ALA A 123 -14.72 -8.46 -11.80
CA ALA A 123 -15.92 -7.97 -11.13
C ALA A 123 -16.03 -8.61 -9.75
N ASP A 124 -16.28 -7.81 -8.73
CA ASP A 124 -16.35 -8.28 -7.34
C ASP A 124 -17.34 -7.43 -6.57
N GLY A 125 -18.52 -8.00 -6.33
CA GLY A 125 -19.58 -7.40 -5.54
C GLY A 125 -20.27 -6.17 -6.17
N LEU A 126 -21.03 -5.47 -5.32
CA LEU A 126 -21.91 -4.36 -5.69
C LEU A 126 -21.21 -3.00 -5.81
N GLN A 127 -19.93 -2.92 -5.45
CA GLN A 127 -19.25 -1.64 -5.19
C GLN A 127 -18.32 -1.18 -6.32
N ARG A 128 -18.18 -1.98 -7.38
CA ARG A 128 -17.13 -1.77 -8.38
C ARG A 128 -17.69 -1.23 -9.68
N ASP A 129 -17.25 -0.03 -10.04
CA ASP A 129 -17.77 0.73 -11.18
C ASP A 129 -17.13 0.30 -12.52
N GLY A 130 -16.04 -0.48 -12.49
CA GLY A 130 -15.47 -1.13 -13.67
C GLY A 130 -14.00 -0.80 -13.92
N ALA A 131 -13.36 -1.53 -14.84
CA ALA A 131 -11.92 -1.40 -15.11
C ALA A 131 -11.46 0.04 -15.46
N HIS A 132 -12.37 0.87 -15.99
CA HIS A 132 -12.10 2.25 -16.41
C HIS A 132 -11.85 3.20 -15.23
N VAL A 133 -12.36 2.91 -14.02
CA VAL A 133 -12.13 3.78 -12.86
C VAL A 133 -10.77 3.57 -12.20
N ARG A 134 -10.05 2.49 -12.54
CA ARG A 134 -8.77 2.16 -11.89
C ARG A 134 -7.69 3.20 -12.13
N ALA A 135 -7.54 3.69 -13.35
CA ALA A 135 -6.51 4.68 -13.70
C ALA A 135 -6.77 6.05 -13.05
N PRO A 136 -8.00 6.60 -13.07
CA PRO A 136 -8.34 7.80 -12.30
C PRO A 136 -8.06 7.67 -10.79
N VAL A 137 -8.43 6.54 -10.18
CA VAL A 137 -8.19 6.29 -8.75
C VAL A 137 -6.70 6.22 -8.44
N ASP A 138 -5.91 5.49 -9.24
CA ASP A 138 -4.44 5.42 -9.08
C ASP A 138 -3.80 6.82 -9.22
N ALA A 139 -4.21 7.60 -10.23
CA ALA A 139 -3.71 8.94 -10.44
C ALA A 139 -4.05 9.89 -9.28
N ALA A 140 -5.28 9.83 -8.77
CA ALA A 140 -5.71 10.61 -7.61
C ALA A 140 -4.93 10.24 -6.34
N LEU A 141 -4.73 8.94 -6.09
CA LEU A 141 -3.97 8.44 -4.95
C LEU A 141 -2.50 8.87 -5.02
N ARG A 142 -1.83 8.69 -6.17
CA ARG A 142 -0.44 9.16 -6.39
C ARG A 142 -0.33 10.68 -6.26
N ARG A 143 -1.32 11.44 -6.72
CA ARG A 143 -1.36 12.91 -6.51
C ARG A 143 -1.44 13.25 -5.03
N ALA A 144 -2.36 12.64 -4.29
CA ALA A 144 -2.55 12.92 -2.86
C ALA A 144 -1.30 12.57 -2.04
N LEU A 145 -0.69 11.40 -2.29
CA LEU A 145 0.55 10.99 -1.62
C LEU A 145 1.73 11.93 -1.95
N ARG A 146 1.90 12.33 -3.21
CA ARG A 146 2.94 13.29 -3.61
C ARG A 146 2.77 14.66 -2.97
N GLN A 147 1.55 15.19 -2.98
CA GLN A 147 1.26 16.49 -2.38
C GLN A 147 1.48 16.50 -0.87
N ALA A 148 1.27 15.36 -0.21
CA ALA A 148 1.54 15.18 1.21
C ALA A 148 3.00 14.79 1.52
N HIS A 149 3.87 14.68 0.51
CA HIS A 149 5.25 14.21 0.64
C HIS A 149 5.38 12.84 1.32
N LEU A 150 4.42 11.95 1.09
CA LEU A 150 4.42 10.60 1.64
C LEU A 150 5.00 9.62 0.62
N SER A 151 6.00 8.85 1.02
CA SER A 151 6.59 7.81 0.18
C SER A 151 5.71 6.56 0.10
N TRP A 152 5.74 5.89 -1.04
CA TRP A 152 5.13 4.58 -1.25
C TRP A 152 6.06 3.69 -2.08
N SER A 153 5.84 2.38 -1.98
CA SER A 153 6.45 1.38 -2.86
C SER A 153 5.37 0.77 -3.74
N VAL A 154 5.58 0.75 -5.05
CA VAL A 154 4.64 0.13 -5.97
C VAL A 154 4.85 -1.38 -5.96
N VAL A 155 3.75 -2.13 -5.84
CA VAL A 155 3.74 -3.59 -5.84
C VAL A 155 3.13 -4.09 -7.14
N HIS A 156 3.96 -4.77 -7.94
CA HIS A 156 3.60 -5.38 -9.23
C HIS A 156 3.82 -6.89 -9.17
N GLY A 157 3.32 -7.60 -10.19
CA GLY A 157 3.49 -9.04 -10.38
C GLY A 157 2.21 -9.82 -10.19
N GLN A 158 2.26 -11.11 -10.53
CA GLN A 158 1.15 -12.05 -10.41
C GLN A 158 1.52 -13.22 -9.49
N GLY A 159 0.55 -13.69 -8.70
CA GLY A 159 0.76 -14.79 -7.75
C GLY A 159 1.96 -14.55 -6.83
N PRO A 160 2.87 -15.54 -6.67
CA PRO A 160 4.01 -15.43 -5.76
C PRO A 160 4.92 -14.20 -5.99
N GLN A 161 5.07 -13.74 -7.24
CA GLN A 161 5.92 -12.59 -7.56
C GLN A 161 5.41 -11.30 -6.91
N ARG A 162 4.09 -11.15 -6.77
CA ARG A 162 3.48 -10.00 -6.11
C ARG A 162 3.81 -9.97 -4.62
N LEU A 163 3.71 -11.13 -3.98
CA LEU A 163 4.10 -11.30 -2.59
C LEU A 163 5.59 -10.98 -2.40
N ASP A 164 6.45 -11.50 -3.26
CA ASP A 164 7.89 -11.22 -3.21
C ASP A 164 8.20 -9.73 -3.41
N SER A 165 7.51 -9.04 -4.34
CA SER A 165 7.61 -7.59 -4.53
C SER A 165 7.29 -6.82 -3.25
N ALA A 166 6.18 -7.17 -2.57
CA ALA A 166 5.82 -6.55 -1.31
C ALA A 166 6.79 -6.87 -0.16
N LEU A 167 7.26 -8.12 -0.07
CA LEU A 167 8.23 -8.53 0.95
C LEU A 167 9.57 -7.84 0.77
N ASN A 168 10.02 -7.62 -0.46
CA ASN A 168 11.24 -6.85 -0.76
C ASN A 168 11.11 -5.40 -0.26
N ALA A 169 9.94 -4.78 -0.38
CA ALA A 169 9.69 -3.44 0.16
C ALA A 169 9.64 -3.40 1.70
N ILE A 170 9.13 -4.47 2.34
CA ILE A 170 9.00 -4.55 3.80
C ILE A 170 10.32 -4.93 4.49
N THR A 171 11.15 -5.75 3.85
CA THR A 171 12.36 -6.34 4.46
C THR A 171 13.31 -5.32 5.08
N PRO A 172 13.66 -4.19 4.44
CA PRO A 172 14.54 -3.18 5.03
C PRO A 172 13.99 -2.63 6.36
N LEU A 173 12.68 -2.43 6.46
CA LEU A 173 12.04 -1.93 7.69
C LEU A 173 12.05 -2.96 8.81
N LEU A 174 11.95 -4.24 8.48
CA LEU A 174 12.08 -5.32 9.47
C LEU A 174 13.52 -5.47 9.94
N MET A 175 14.50 -5.37 9.04
CA MET A 175 15.93 -5.45 9.38
C MET A 175 16.37 -4.32 10.30
N GLN A 176 15.86 -3.09 10.10
CA GLN A 176 16.13 -1.96 10.99
C GLN A 176 15.57 -2.16 12.41
N ARG A 177 14.57 -3.03 12.58
CA ARG A 177 13.88 -3.29 13.85
C ARG A 177 14.32 -4.59 14.52
N ALA A 178 14.97 -5.49 13.78
CA ALA A 178 15.60 -6.66 14.37
C ALA A 178 16.63 -6.18 15.40
N PRO A 179 16.70 -6.79 16.60
CA PRO A 179 17.72 -6.43 17.58
C PRO A 179 19.09 -6.50 16.87
N GLN A 180 19.86 -5.41 16.95
CA GLN A 180 21.23 -5.35 16.46
C GLN A 180 22.08 -6.38 17.24
N GLN A 181 22.02 -7.65 16.86
CA GLN A 181 22.85 -8.71 17.43
C GLN A 181 23.75 -9.38 16.40
N ALA A 182 23.84 -8.85 15.18
CA ALA A 182 24.82 -9.34 14.21
C ALA A 182 25.64 -8.17 13.67
N ALA A 183 26.78 -7.90 14.31
CA ALA A 183 27.90 -7.23 13.65
C ALA A 183 28.33 -8.10 12.45
N GLY A 184 27.86 -7.74 11.26
CA GLY A 184 28.02 -8.53 10.04
C GLY A 184 28.16 -7.66 8.80
N LEU A 185 28.32 -8.29 7.64
CA LEU A 185 28.56 -7.63 6.35
C LEU A 185 27.52 -6.55 6.02
N PHE A 186 26.25 -6.78 6.38
CA PHE A 186 25.15 -5.84 6.14
C PHE A 186 25.24 -4.57 6.99
N SER A 187 25.69 -4.64 8.26
CA SER A 187 25.91 -3.42 9.06
C SER A 187 27.03 -2.59 8.43
N ARG A 188 28.12 -3.24 8.00
CA ARG A 188 29.25 -2.55 7.35
C ARG A 188 28.90 -1.92 6.00
N LEU A 189 27.99 -2.54 5.25
CA LEU A 189 27.49 -1.96 3.98
C LEU A 189 26.60 -0.74 4.24
N LEU A 190 25.72 -0.80 5.24
CA LEU A 190 24.87 0.32 5.63
C LEU A 190 25.70 1.49 6.19
N ASP A 191 26.71 1.21 7.02
CA ASP A 191 27.65 2.21 7.52
C ASP A 191 28.46 2.85 6.37
N ARG A 192 28.81 2.05 5.34
CA ARG A 192 29.49 2.54 4.14
C ARG A 192 28.59 3.41 3.27
N GLU A 193 27.31 3.05 3.09
CA GLU A 193 26.33 3.88 2.40
C GLU A 193 26.09 5.21 3.11
N ALA A 194 26.01 5.20 4.44
CA ALA A 194 25.86 6.41 5.26
C ALA A 194 27.07 7.35 5.15
N GLY A 195 28.25 6.83 4.81
CA GLY A 195 29.49 7.59 4.60
C GLY A 195 29.74 8.08 3.17
N LEU A 196 28.87 7.76 2.19
CA LEU A 196 29.05 8.21 0.81
C LEU A 196 28.62 9.69 0.66
N PRO A 197 29.39 10.52 -0.08
CA PRO A 197 29.00 11.88 -0.38
C PRO A 197 27.72 11.90 -1.21
N ALA A 198 26.80 12.83 -0.93
CA ALA A 198 25.48 12.93 -1.55
C ALA A 198 25.48 12.91 -3.09
N ALA A 199 26.61 13.25 -3.71
CA ALA A 199 26.82 13.28 -5.16
C ALA A 199 26.86 11.90 -5.86
N THR A 200 26.97 10.78 -5.15
CA THR A 200 26.97 9.43 -5.76
C THR A 200 25.61 8.76 -5.79
N ARG A 201 24.56 9.43 -5.32
CA ARG A 201 23.21 8.87 -5.26
C ARG A 201 22.49 9.13 -6.59
N TRP A 202 22.64 8.22 -7.54
CA TRP A 202 21.87 8.30 -8.78
C TRP A 202 20.37 8.19 -8.45
N THR A 203 19.62 9.22 -8.83
CA THR A 203 18.17 9.31 -8.66
C THR A 203 17.55 9.32 -10.05
N CYS A 204 16.69 8.35 -10.33
CA CYS A 204 15.95 8.32 -11.59
C CYS A 204 14.81 9.34 -11.53
N GLU A 205 14.89 10.39 -12.33
CA GLU A 205 13.88 11.47 -12.36
C GLU A 205 12.54 11.05 -13.00
N HIS A 206 12.46 9.85 -13.59
CA HIS A 206 11.31 9.39 -14.41
C HIS A 206 10.71 8.06 -13.93
N CYS A 207 11.08 7.57 -12.75
CA CYS A 207 10.69 6.24 -12.27
C CYS A 207 9.19 6.09 -11.92
N ASP A 208 8.47 7.21 -11.75
CA ASP A 208 7.06 7.23 -11.31
C ASP A 208 6.05 7.38 -12.47
N GLN A 209 6.49 7.29 -13.72
CA GLN A 209 5.61 7.31 -14.90
C GLN A 209 5.14 5.87 -15.21
N PRO A 210 3.83 5.58 -15.22
CA PRO A 210 3.31 4.23 -15.50
C PRO A 210 3.81 3.66 -16.84
N GLU A 211 3.96 4.51 -17.85
CA GLU A 211 4.47 4.12 -19.17
C GLU A 211 5.95 3.68 -19.12
N CYS A 212 6.78 4.31 -18.27
CA CYS A 212 8.16 3.91 -18.03
C CYS A 212 8.27 2.64 -17.19
N GLU A 213 7.42 2.48 -16.18
CA GLU A 213 7.32 1.23 -15.38
C GLU A 213 7.01 0.04 -16.31
N HIS A 214 6.04 0.17 -17.23
CA HIS A 214 5.70 -0.86 -18.22
C HIS A 214 6.84 -1.13 -19.23
N ALA A 215 7.54 -0.10 -19.69
CA ALA A 215 8.64 -0.24 -20.65
C ALA A 215 9.86 -0.95 -20.04
N SER A 216 10.18 -0.69 -18.77
CA SER A 216 11.29 -1.35 -18.06
C SER A 216 11.08 -2.85 -17.88
N LEU A 217 9.84 -3.28 -17.59
CA LEU A 217 9.45 -4.68 -17.49
C LEU A 217 9.56 -5.41 -18.85
N ALA A 218 9.32 -4.70 -19.96
CA ALA A 218 9.46 -5.23 -21.32
C ALA A 218 10.93 -5.37 -21.77
N LEU A 219 11.87 -4.64 -21.15
CA LEU A 219 13.29 -4.74 -21.47
C LEU A 219 13.98 -5.90 -20.72
N THR A 220 13.48 -6.27 -19.53
CA THR A 220 13.98 -7.43 -18.77
C THR A 220 13.54 -8.78 -19.33
N SER A 221 12.62 -8.81 -20.31
CA SER A 221 12.13 -10.02 -20.97
C SER A 221 12.75 -10.30 -22.34
N LYS A 222 13.67 -9.44 -22.80
CA LYS A 222 14.47 -9.72 -24.00
C LYS A 222 15.66 -10.62 -23.62
N PRO A 223 15.80 -11.82 -24.21
CA PRO A 223 17.04 -12.56 -24.06
C PRO A 223 18.17 -11.71 -24.67
N LEU A 224 19.27 -11.56 -23.92
CA LEU A 224 20.49 -10.94 -24.43
C LEU A 224 20.96 -11.71 -25.68
N PRO A 225 21.50 -11.00 -26.70
CA PRO A 225 22.00 -11.59 -27.93
C PRO A 225 23.18 -12.54 -27.68
#